data_AF-A0A4V1M919-F1
#
_entry.id   AF-A0A4V1M919-F1
#
_cell.length_a   1.000
_cell.length_b   1.000
_cell.length_c   1.000
_cell.angle_alpha   90.00
_cell.angle_beta   90.00
_cell.angle_gamma   90.00
#
_symmetry.space_group_name_H-M   'P 1'
#
loop_
_entity.id
_entity.type
_entity.pdbx_description
1 polymer ?
#
loop_
_entity_poly.entity_id
_entity_poly.type
_entity_poly.pdbx_seq_one_letter_code
_entity_poly.pdbx_strand_id
1 'polypeptide(L)'
;MPSVLRAAPLLAGLCLAASCAAKPPVADTLDRACAAVSIDDRIELLPLEGKHVSACPPGDDEGCPYSGQQGKTSLSDTPDLNKDGRKDAILTYFGSSYGDIDVTDKLVLAQCKDGTYIRLLEGKFTTLVAPAVPHATWPVLEATRDCPQAHGDGVRTEKIQLNFDPRTAKYRGPAGLNLAVACPAQGL
;
A
#
# COMPACT_ATOMS: atom_id res chain seq x y z
N MET A 1 -78.37 1.21 -5.03
CA MET A 1 -78.13 0.92 -6.47
C MET A 1 -78.48 2.18 -7.25
N PRO A 2 -77.78 2.57 -8.34
CA PRO A 2 -76.63 1.96 -9.05
C PRO A 2 -75.32 2.78 -8.86
N SER A 3 -74.10 2.26 -8.83
CA SER A 3 -73.31 1.41 -9.75
C SER A 3 -73.01 2.05 -11.10
N VAL A 4 -71.80 2.62 -11.26
CA VAL A 4 -71.07 2.68 -12.54
C VAL A 4 -69.57 2.47 -12.27
N LEU A 5 -69.09 1.28 -12.59
CA LEU A 5 -67.68 0.99 -12.87
C LEU A 5 -67.24 1.77 -14.12
N ARG A 6 -66.03 2.33 -14.14
CA ARG A 6 -65.29 2.48 -15.39
C ARG A 6 -63.78 2.33 -15.19
N ALA A 7 -63.22 1.57 -16.11
CA ALA A 7 -61.93 0.91 -16.08
C ALA A 7 -60.72 1.87 -16.17
N ALA A 8 -59.63 1.42 -15.57
CA ALA A 8 -58.29 1.96 -15.74
C ALA A 8 -57.70 1.58 -17.12
N PRO A 9 -56.82 2.42 -17.68
CA PRO A 9 -55.69 1.96 -18.47
C PRO A 9 -54.42 1.97 -17.61
N LEU A 10 -53.75 0.82 -17.60
CA LEU A 10 -52.39 0.65 -17.10
C LEU A 10 -51.45 1.59 -17.87
N LEU A 11 -50.72 2.44 -17.16
CA LEU A 11 -49.45 2.98 -17.63
C LEU A 11 -48.34 2.29 -16.84
N ALA A 12 -47.82 1.22 -17.45
CA ALA A 12 -46.54 0.63 -17.09
C ALA A 12 -45.45 1.67 -17.38
N GLY A 13 -45.09 2.45 -16.36
CA GLY A 13 -43.88 3.27 -16.37
C GLY A 13 -42.67 2.34 -16.32
N LEU A 14 -41.93 2.26 -17.42
CA LEU A 14 -40.71 1.50 -17.57
C LEU A 14 -39.73 1.81 -16.42
N CYS A 15 -39.41 0.78 -15.63
CA CYS A 15 -38.21 0.73 -14.82
C CYS A 15 -36.98 0.75 -15.74
N LEU A 16 -36.48 1.93 -16.10
CA LEU A 16 -35.08 2.07 -16.50
C LEU A 16 -34.26 2.18 -15.21
N ALA A 17 -34.11 1.03 -14.53
CA ALA A 17 -33.00 0.82 -13.62
C ALA A 17 -31.73 0.77 -14.47
N ALA A 18 -31.25 1.94 -14.89
CA ALA A 18 -29.85 2.10 -15.22
C ALA A 18 -29.10 1.88 -13.91
N SER A 19 -28.77 0.62 -13.64
CA SER A 19 -27.78 0.24 -12.64
C SER A 19 -26.47 0.84 -13.12
N CYS A 20 -26.28 2.13 -12.85
CA CYS A 20 -24.96 2.69 -12.68
C CYS A 20 -24.32 1.83 -11.61
N ALA A 21 -23.54 0.83 -12.02
CA ALA A 21 -22.59 0.17 -11.16
C ALA A 21 -21.59 1.27 -10.75
N ALA A 22 -21.98 2.08 -9.77
CA ALA A 22 -21.12 3.03 -9.13
C ALA A 22 -19.92 2.21 -8.66
N LYS A 23 -18.74 2.55 -9.17
CA LYS A 23 -17.50 2.00 -8.65
C LYS A 23 -17.58 2.14 -7.12
N PRO A 24 -17.45 1.04 -6.34
CA PRO A 24 -17.53 1.14 -4.91
C PRO A 24 -16.55 2.24 -4.43
N PRO A 25 -16.99 3.13 -3.54
CA PRO A 25 -16.18 4.27 -3.12
C PRO A 25 -14.85 3.76 -2.57
N VAL A 26 -13.76 4.44 -2.88
CA VAL A 26 -12.39 3.94 -2.62
C VAL A 26 -12.09 3.72 -1.12
N ALA A 27 -12.82 4.39 -0.22
CA ALA A 27 -12.81 4.12 1.21
C ALA A 27 -13.27 2.68 1.56
N ASP A 28 -14.13 2.07 0.74
CA ASP A 28 -14.57 0.69 0.85
C ASP A 28 -13.41 -0.31 0.64
N THR A 29 -12.42 0.05 -0.17
CA THR A 29 -11.29 -0.85 -0.44
C THR A 29 -10.43 -1.08 0.79
N LEU A 30 -10.05 -0.01 1.51
CA LEU A 30 -9.22 -0.14 2.71
C LEU A 30 -10.01 -0.79 3.85
N ASP A 31 -11.25 -0.36 4.07
CA ASP A 31 -12.11 -0.91 5.11
C ASP A 31 -12.29 -2.43 4.93
N ARG A 32 -12.57 -2.87 3.70
CA ARG A 32 -12.68 -4.29 3.36
C ARG A 32 -11.36 -5.03 3.54
N ALA A 33 -10.24 -4.44 3.14
CA ALA A 33 -8.92 -5.05 3.30
C ALA A 33 -8.56 -5.22 4.79
N CYS A 34 -8.81 -4.20 5.61
CA CYS A 34 -8.63 -4.26 7.06
C CYS A 34 -9.50 -5.34 7.69
N ALA A 35 -10.77 -5.47 7.28
CA ALA A 35 -11.68 -6.50 7.78
C ALA A 35 -11.28 -7.93 7.37
N ALA A 36 -10.54 -8.08 6.26
CA ALA A 36 -10.11 -9.38 5.75
C ALA A 36 -8.80 -9.91 6.38
N VAL A 37 -8.03 -9.04 7.05
CA VAL A 37 -6.78 -9.41 7.74
C VAL A 37 -7.10 -9.73 9.20
N SER A 38 -6.63 -10.88 9.69
CA SER A 38 -6.75 -11.26 11.11
C SER A 38 -6.14 -10.16 11.98
N ILE A 39 -6.71 -9.92 13.17
CA ILE A 39 -6.15 -8.93 14.10
C ILE A 39 -4.69 -9.23 14.45
N ASP A 40 -4.34 -10.52 14.55
CA ASP A 40 -3.00 -11.02 14.84
C ASP A 40 -2.02 -10.82 13.66
N ASP A 41 -2.52 -10.55 12.45
CA ASP A 41 -1.72 -10.27 11.25
C ASP A 41 -1.69 -8.77 10.92
N ARG A 42 -2.38 -7.93 11.71
CA ARG A 42 -2.29 -6.48 11.58
C ARG A 42 -0.96 -5.99 12.15
N ILE A 43 -0.68 -4.73 11.93
CA ILE A 43 0.58 -4.11 12.34
C ILE A 43 0.26 -2.99 13.34
N GLU A 44 0.90 -3.02 14.49
CA GLU A 44 1.04 -1.88 15.38
C GLU A 44 2.31 -1.12 15.01
N LEU A 45 2.15 0.20 14.86
CA LEU A 45 3.28 1.10 14.63
C LEU A 45 3.63 1.79 15.94
N LEU A 46 4.72 1.34 16.58
CA LEU A 46 5.18 1.86 17.86
C LEU A 46 6.33 2.83 17.63
N PRO A 47 6.14 4.14 17.89
CA PRO A 47 7.23 5.11 17.79
C PRO A 47 8.27 4.89 18.89
N LEU A 48 9.54 4.98 18.53
CA LEU A 48 10.69 4.95 19.43
C LEU A 48 11.43 6.30 19.37
N GLU A 49 12.64 6.37 19.91
CA GLU A 49 13.44 7.60 19.90
C GLU A 49 13.78 8.05 18.46
N GLY A 50 13.66 9.36 18.21
CA GLY A 50 13.93 9.95 16.91
C GLY A 50 12.96 9.50 15.83
N LYS A 51 13.48 8.93 14.73
CA LYS A 51 12.65 8.38 13.64
C LYS A 51 12.47 6.86 13.73
N HIS A 52 13.01 6.21 14.76
CA HIS A 52 12.92 4.75 14.87
C HIS A 52 11.50 4.33 15.24
N VAL A 53 11.07 3.20 14.69
CA VAL A 53 9.73 2.63 14.94
C VAL A 53 9.80 1.11 14.92
N SER A 54 8.95 0.44 15.70
CA SER A 54 8.60 -0.97 15.47
C SER A 54 7.31 -1.03 14.65
N ALA A 55 7.24 -1.90 13.65
CA ALA A 55 6.06 -2.12 12.82
C ALA A 55 5.69 -3.61 12.82
N CYS A 56 5.11 -4.08 13.92
CA CYS A 56 5.01 -5.49 14.26
C CYS A 56 3.58 -5.91 14.58
N PRO A 57 3.27 -7.22 14.55
CA PRO A 57 1.98 -7.70 15.03
C PRO A 57 1.66 -7.26 16.46
N PRO A 58 0.38 -7.06 16.83
CA PRO A 58 0.00 -6.66 18.17
C PRO A 58 0.58 -7.58 19.24
N GLY A 59 1.34 -7.00 20.18
CA GLY A 59 1.96 -7.75 21.29
C GLY A 59 3.14 -8.66 20.91
N ASP A 60 3.62 -8.62 19.67
CA ASP A 60 4.71 -9.49 19.18
C ASP A 60 5.84 -8.67 18.52
N ASP A 61 6.66 -8.04 19.36
CA ASP A 61 7.89 -7.35 18.91
C ASP A 61 9.10 -8.30 18.90
N GLU A 62 9.00 -9.45 19.58
CA GLU A 62 10.08 -10.45 19.67
C GLU A 62 10.09 -11.39 18.45
N GLY A 63 10.98 -11.12 17.50
CA GLY A 63 11.09 -11.91 16.26
C GLY A 63 10.43 -11.24 15.05
N CYS A 64 9.81 -10.08 15.26
CA CYS A 64 9.35 -9.22 14.19
C CYS A 64 10.55 -8.66 13.39
N PRO A 65 10.60 -8.86 12.05
CA PRO A 65 11.71 -8.37 11.22
C PRO A 65 11.78 -6.83 11.14
N TYR A 66 10.69 -6.15 11.50
CA TYR A 66 10.57 -4.69 11.46
C TYR A 66 10.67 -4.05 12.85
N SER A 67 11.14 -4.79 13.86
CA SER A 67 11.33 -4.25 15.20
C SER A 67 12.35 -3.10 15.18
N GLY A 68 11.98 -1.98 15.78
CA GLY A 68 12.84 -0.83 15.97
C GLY A 68 13.83 -1.00 17.12
N GLN A 69 13.73 -2.06 17.93
CA GLN A 69 14.59 -2.30 19.08
C GLN A 69 16.08 -2.43 18.71
N GLN A 70 16.38 -2.90 17.49
CA GLN A 70 17.75 -2.98 16.97
C GLN A 70 18.16 -1.71 16.20
N GLY A 71 17.34 -0.66 16.20
CA GLY A 71 17.58 0.60 15.48
C GLY A 71 17.52 0.48 13.95
N LYS A 72 17.05 -0.65 13.42
CA LYS A 72 17.10 -0.97 11.97
C LYS A 72 15.87 -0.52 11.19
N THR A 73 14.79 -0.15 11.86
CA THR A 73 13.54 0.31 11.23
C THR A 73 13.31 1.78 11.56
N SER A 74 12.95 2.56 10.55
CA SER A 74 12.73 4.00 10.69
C SER A 74 11.54 4.48 9.84
N LEU A 75 10.80 5.44 10.38
CA LEU A 75 9.73 6.15 9.69
C LEU A 75 10.33 7.15 8.71
N SER A 76 10.01 6.96 7.43
CA SER A 76 10.48 7.81 6.33
C SER A 76 9.50 8.94 6.05
N ASP A 77 8.19 8.62 5.98
CA ASP A 77 7.13 9.59 5.69
C ASP A 77 5.75 9.11 6.21
N THR A 78 4.79 10.04 6.33
CA THR A 78 3.39 9.80 6.74
C THR A 78 2.37 10.46 5.80
N PRO A 79 2.27 10.00 4.53
CA PRO A 79 1.26 10.50 3.61
C PRO A 79 -0.16 10.08 4.05
N ASP A 80 -1.17 10.74 3.49
CA ASP A 80 -2.56 10.24 3.51
C ASP A 80 -2.87 9.76 2.09
N LEU A 81 -2.51 8.52 1.76
CA LEU A 81 -2.49 8.03 0.38
C LEU A 81 -3.91 7.94 -0.18
N ASN A 82 -4.89 7.63 0.66
CA ASN A 82 -6.27 7.42 0.25
C ASN A 82 -7.21 8.59 0.55
N LYS A 83 -6.70 9.66 1.17
CA LYS A 83 -7.43 10.88 1.53
C LYS A 83 -8.57 10.63 2.53
N ASP A 84 -8.37 9.69 3.45
CA ASP A 84 -9.36 9.40 4.48
C ASP A 84 -9.14 10.17 5.79
N GLY A 85 -8.13 11.06 5.81
CA GLY A 85 -7.75 11.88 6.95
C GLY A 85 -6.84 11.16 7.95
N ARG A 86 -6.55 9.87 7.76
CA ARG A 86 -5.58 9.12 8.56
C ARG A 86 -4.22 9.11 7.88
N LYS A 87 -3.19 8.94 8.71
CA LYS A 87 -1.80 8.92 8.24
C LYS A 87 -1.39 7.49 7.97
N ASP A 88 -1.03 7.23 6.73
CA ASP A 88 -0.32 6.03 6.32
C ASP A 88 1.16 6.15 6.71
N ALA A 89 1.92 5.07 6.58
CA ALA A 89 3.35 5.09 6.91
C ALA A 89 4.21 4.51 5.78
N ILE A 90 5.28 5.22 5.46
CA ILE A 90 6.38 4.72 4.63
C ILE A 90 7.57 4.49 5.54
N LEU A 91 8.05 3.25 5.62
CA LEU A 91 9.17 2.86 6.46
C LEU A 91 10.37 2.45 5.62
N THR A 92 11.55 2.67 6.18
CA THR A 92 12.80 2.07 5.73
C THR A 92 13.27 1.10 6.80
N TYR A 93 13.61 -0.13 6.41
CA TYR A 93 14.27 -1.06 7.31
C TYR A 93 15.46 -1.75 6.64
N PHE A 94 16.45 -2.12 7.45
CA PHE A 94 17.64 -2.83 7.01
C PHE A 94 17.45 -4.34 7.22
N GLY A 95 17.05 -5.05 6.16
CA GLY A 95 16.79 -6.49 6.20
C GLY A 95 18.00 -7.37 5.84
N SER A 96 18.89 -6.91 4.94
CA SER A 96 20.09 -7.66 4.48
C SER A 96 20.97 -6.80 3.57
N SER A 97 22.28 -7.06 3.51
CA SER A 97 23.21 -6.44 2.53
C SER A 97 23.37 -7.31 1.27
N TYR A 98 23.66 -6.68 0.13
CA TYR A 98 24.05 -7.39 -1.11
C TYR A 98 25.40 -6.84 -1.59
N GLY A 99 26.49 -7.52 -1.21
CA GLY A 99 27.85 -7.00 -1.41
C GLY A 99 28.07 -5.72 -0.60
N ASP A 100 28.64 -4.69 -1.23
CA ASP A 100 28.90 -3.37 -0.62
C ASP A 100 27.71 -2.40 -0.70
N ILE A 101 26.54 -2.87 -1.14
CA ILE A 101 25.33 -2.05 -1.21
C ILE A 101 24.41 -2.42 -0.06
N ASP A 102 24.15 -1.42 0.79
CA ASP A 102 23.10 -1.46 1.78
C ASP A 102 21.76 -1.48 1.05
N VAL A 103 21.22 -2.69 0.83
CA VAL A 103 19.88 -2.82 0.29
C VAL A 103 18.90 -2.57 1.41
N THR A 104 18.36 -1.36 1.45
CA THR A 104 17.24 -1.06 2.32
C THR A 104 15.95 -1.63 1.73
N ASP A 105 15.17 -2.26 2.58
CA ASP A 105 13.81 -2.62 2.25
C ASP A 105 12.89 -1.44 2.62
N LYS A 106 11.84 -1.24 1.83
CA LYS A 106 10.80 -0.23 2.08
C LYS A 106 9.48 -0.93 2.35
N LEU A 107 8.75 -0.42 3.34
CA LEU A 107 7.41 -0.85 3.71
C LEU A 107 6.44 0.29 3.48
N VAL A 108 5.27 0.01 2.92
CA VAL A 108 4.13 0.95 2.91
C VAL A 108 3.00 0.32 3.70
N LEU A 109 2.49 1.05 4.68
CA LEU A 109 1.42 0.65 5.58
C LEU A 109 0.26 1.61 5.44
N ALA A 110 -0.98 1.09 5.48
CA ALA A 110 -2.17 1.92 5.54
C ALA A 110 -2.93 1.76 6.86
N GLN A 111 -3.41 2.88 7.41
CA GLN A 111 -4.03 2.90 8.74
C GLN A 111 -5.52 2.53 8.68
N CYS A 112 -5.87 1.44 9.35
CA CYS A 112 -7.24 1.00 9.58
C CYS A 112 -7.96 1.93 10.58
N LYS A 113 -9.30 1.86 10.63
CA LYS A 113 -10.12 2.71 11.52
C LYS A 113 -9.87 2.51 13.01
N ASP A 114 -9.37 1.34 13.39
CA ASP A 114 -9.02 1.03 14.79
C ASP A 114 -7.58 1.42 15.15
N GLY A 115 -6.85 2.10 14.25
CA GLY A 115 -5.50 2.59 14.48
C GLY A 115 -4.40 1.59 14.17
N THR A 116 -4.72 0.31 13.97
CA THR A 116 -3.79 -0.69 13.44
C THR A 116 -3.53 -0.46 11.95
N TYR A 117 -2.54 -1.13 11.40
CA TYR A 117 -2.12 -0.98 10.02
C TYR A 117 -2.20 -2.31 9.26
N ILE A 118 -2.40 -2.22 7.95
CA ILE A 118 -2.13 -3.33 7.03
C ILE A 118 -0.99 -2.97 6.09
N ARG A 119 -0.19 -3.97 5.74
CA ARG A 119 0.91 -3.81 4.77
C ARG A 119 0.35 -3.68 3.35
N LEU A 120 0.66 -2.61 2.65
CA LEU A 120 0.32 -2.42 1.23
C LEU A 120 1.48 -2.78 0.30
N LEU A 121 2.72 -2.64 0.76
CA LEU A 121 3.92 -2.88 -0.02
C LEU A 121 5.06 -3.35 0.87
N GLU A 122 5.87 -4.26 0.36
CA GLU A 122 7.22 -4.54 0.81
C GLU A 122 8.09 -4.74 -0.43
N GLY A 123 9.28 -4.16 -0.44
CA GLY A 123 10.22 -4.37 -1.53
C GLY A 123 11.56 -3.72 -1.30
N LYS A 124 12.57 -4.20 -2.04
CA LYS A 124 13.93 -3.69 -2.00
C LYS A 124 14.02 -2.43 -2.85
N PHE A 125 14.26 -1.28 -2.24
CA PHE A 125 14.39 -0.01 -2.96
C PHE A 125 15.38 0.89 -2.22
N THR A 126 16.18 1.65 -2.96
CA THR A 126 17.00 2.72 -2.38
C THR A 126 16.09 3.84 -1.85
N THR A 127 15.16 4.29 -2.69
CA THR A 127 14.20 5.34 -2.35
C THR A 127 12.78 4.88 -2.64
N LEU A 128 11.82 5.42 -1.88
CA LEU A 128 10.40 5.29 -2.15
C LEU A 128 9.71 6.54 -1.62
N VAL A 129 8.98 7.24 -2.49
CA VAL A 129 8.33 8.51 -2.19
C VAL A 129 6.89 8.53 -2.68
N ALA A 130 6.01 9.12 -1.89
CA ALA A 130 4.69 9.53 -2.33
C ALA A 130 4.77 10.93 -2.95
N PRO A 131 3.93 11.26 -3.95
CA PRO A 131 3.88 12.62 -4.48
C PRO A 131 3.36 13.61 -3.43
N ALA A 132 3.85 14.84 -3.48
CA ALA A 132 3.36 15.92 -2.63
C ALA A 132 1.86 16.21 -2.88
N VAL A 133 1.18 16.75 -1.88
CA VAL A 133 -0.20 17.20 -2.03
C VAL A 133 -0.29 18.44 -2.94
N PRO A 134 -1.33 18.56 -3.81
CA PRO A 134 -2.41 17.60 -4.00
C PRO A 134 -2.02 16.42 -4.92
N HIS A 135 -2.44 15.21 -4.57
CA HIS A 135 -2.26 14.00 -5.39
C HIS A 135 -3.60 13.26 -5.61
N ALA A 136 -3.64 12.23 -6.45
CA ALA A 136 -4.82 11.36 -6.59
C ALA A 136 -4.99 10.44 -5.36
N THR A 137 -6.19 9.90 -5.14
CA THR A 137 -6.39 8.81 -4.17
C THR A 137 -5.66 7.56 -4.64
N TRP A 138 -4.87 6.94 -3.75
CA TRP A 138 -3.90 5.90 -4.07
C TRP A 138 -2.98 6.31 -5.21
N PRO A 139 -2.15 7.35 -5.00
CA PRO A 139 -1.32 7.89 -6.05
C PRO A 139 -0.27 6.88 -6.51
N VAL A 140 0.29 7.07 -7.69
CA VAL A 140 1.49 6.35 -8.11
C VAL A 140 2.63 6.72 -7.15
N LEU A 141 3.30 5.71 -6.59
CA LEU A 141 4.51 5.93 -5.80
C LEU A 141 5.73 5.81 -6.71
N GLU A 142 6.73 6.66 -6.50
CA GLU A 142 8.00 6.61 -7.21
C GLU A 142 9.03 5.95 -6.31
N ALA A 143 9.75 4.98 -6.87
CA ALA A 143 10.83 4.29 -6.18
C ALA A 143 12.07 4.23 -7.08
N THR A 144 13.23 4.10 -6.45
CA THR A 144 14.49 3.83 -7.16
C THR A 144 15.20 2.61 -6.62
N ARG A 145 15.99 1.96 -7.47
CA ARG A 145 16.92 0.89 -7.10
C ARG A 145 18.27 1.17 -7.72
N ASP A 146 19.30 1.13 -6.90
CA ASP A 146 20.67 1.26 -7.37
C ASP A 146 21.27 -0.11 -7.59
N CYS A 147 21.64 -0.38 -8.84
CA CYS A 147 22.14 -1.67 -9.26
C CYS A 147 23.59 -1.60 -9.72
N PRO A 148 24.50 -2.34 -9.08
CA PRO A 148 25.88 -2.39 -9.51
C PRO A 148 25.95 -3.04 -10.90
N GLN A 149 26.84 -2.51 -11.74
CA GLN A 149 27.10 -3.04 -13.06
C GLN A 149 28.08 -4.22 -12.95
N ALA A 150 27.93 -5.25 -13.79
CA ALA A 150 28.75 -6.47 -13.72
C ALA A 150 30.25 -6.21 -13.99
N HIS A 151 30.58 -5.10 -14.64
CA HIS A 151 31.96 -4.73 -14.98
C HIS A 151 32.22 -3.26 -14.61
N GLY A 152 33.11 -3.05 -13.64
CA GLY A 152 33.51 -1.74 -13.13
C GLY A 152 32.71 -1.26 -11.92
N ASP A 153 33.08 -0.10 -11.38
CA ASP A 153 32.49 0.48 -10.15
C ASP A 153 31.19 1.27 -10.43
N GLY A 154 30.56 1.04 -11.58
CA GLY A 154 29.39 1.77 -12.02
C GLY A 154 28.12 1.31 -11.32
N VAL A 155 27.27 2.26 -10.92
CA VAL A 155 25.92 2.00 -10.38
C VAL A 155 24.88 2.53 -11.36
N ARG A 156 23.94 1.67 -11.74
CA ARG A 156 22.77 2.02 -12.55
C ARG A 156 21.56 2.21 -11.65
N THR A 157 21.03 3.43 -11.58
CA THR A 157 19.76 3.70 -10.92
C THR A 157 18.58 3.38 -11.85
N GLU A 158 17.74 2.43 -11.45
CA GLU A 158 16.45 2.15 -12.07
C GLU A 158 15.35 2.97 -11.39
N LYS A 159 14.48 3.61 -12.18
CA LYS A 159 13.27 4.29 -11.69
C LYS A 159 12.06 3.40 -11.88
N ILE A 160 11.25 3.27 -10.84
CA ILE A 160 10.12 2.34 -10.79
C ILE A 160 8.87 3.12 -10.36
N GLN A 161 7.79 2.92 -11.10
CA GLN A 161 6.47 3.41 -10.74
C GLN A 161 5.65 2.27 -10.13
N LEU A 162 5.11 2.50 -8.94
CA LEU A 162 4.30 1.53 -8.21
C LEU A 162 2.85 1.99 -8.24
N ASN A 163 1.97 1.11 -8.71
CA ASN A 163 0.55 1.39 -8.89
C ASN A 163 -0.26 0.60 -7.86
N PHE A 164 -1.25 1.22 -7.25
CA PHE A 164 -2.14 0.55 -6.32
C PHE A 164 -3.13 -0.37 -7.06
N ASP A 165 -3.16 -1.63 -6.67
CA ASP A 165 -4.15 -2.60 -7.11
C ASP A 165 -5.28 -2.70 -6.06
N PRO A 166 -6.47 -2.15 -6.33
CA PRO A 166 -7.58 -2.18 -5.38
C PRO A 166 -8.17 -3.58 -5.17
N ARG A 167 -7.86 -4.56 -6.03
CA ARG A 167 -8.37 -5.93 -5.86
C ARG A 167 -7.65 -6.66 -4.74
N THR A 168 -6.35 -6.39 -4.60
CA THR A 168 -5.51 -7.01 -3.57
C THR A 168 -5.15 -6.07 -2.43
N ALA A 169 -5.51 -4.78 -2.55
CA ALA A 169 -5.08 -3.71 -1.65
C ALA A 169 -3.56 -3.69 -1.47
N LYS A 170 -2.83 -3.76 -2.59
CA LYS A 170 -1.36 -3.74 -2.60
C LYS A 170 -0.83 -2.81 -3.69
N TYR A 171 0.33 -2.22 -3.46
CA TYR A 171 1.09 -1.60 -4.55
C TYR A 171 1.83 -2.67 -5.36
N ARG A 172 1.86 -2.49 -6.69
CA ARG A 172 2.50 -3.39 -7.65
C ARG A 172 3.47 -2.60 -8.54
N GLY A 173 4.61 -3.20 -8.84
CA GLY A 173 5.50 -2.69 -9.89
C GLY A 173 5.01 -3.04 -11.29
N PRO A 174 5.75 -2.61 -12.32
CA PRO A 174 5.52 -3.02 -13.70
C PRO A 174 5.50 -4.54 -13.85
N ALA A 175 4.79 -5.04 -14.87
CA ALA A 175 4.71 -6.47 -15.15
C ALA A 175 6.11 -7.09 -15.32
N GLY A 176 6.35 -8.23 -14.65
CA GLY A 176 7.64 -8.92 -14.68
C GLY A 176 8.68 -8.43 -13.66
N LEU A 177 8.44 -7.31 -12.96
CA LEU A 177 9.33 -6.84 -11.91
C LEU A 177 9.14 -7.63 -10.60
N ASN A 178 10.22 -8.22 -10.09
CA ASN A 178 10.21 -8.84 -8.76
C ASN A 178 10.62 -7.79 -7.70
N LEU A 179 9.68 -7.46 -6.81
CA LEU A 179 9.91 -6.45 -5.79
C LEU A 179 10.84 -6.92 -4.66
N ALA A 180 10.94 -8.24 -4.44
CA ALA A 180 11.80 -8.84 -3.42
C ALA A 180 13.27 -8.95 -3.85
N VAL A 181 13.57 -8.64 -5.11
CA VAL A 181 14.92 -8.68 -5.67
C VAL A 181 15.46 -7.25 -5.78
N ALA A 182 16.65 -7.01 -5.23
CA ALA A 182 17.30 -5.71 -5.26
C ALA A 182 17.65 -5.30 -6.69
N CYS A 183 18.26 -6.22 -7.44
CA CYS A 183 18.65 -6.03 -8.83
C CYS A 183 18.38 -7.30 -9.63
N PRO A 184 17.70 -7.20 -10.79
CA PRO A 184 17.52 -8.36 -11.66
C PRO A 184 18.90 -8.86 -12.10
N ALA A 185 19.06 -10.18 -12.17
CA ALA A 185 20.25 -10.78 -12.78
C ALA A 185 20.37 -10.22 -14.20
N GLN A 186 21.49 -9.57 -14.50
CA GLN A 186 21.80 -9.18 -15.87
C GLN A 186 21.95 -10.49 -16.65
N GLY A 187 21.12 -10.70 -17.67
CA GLY A 187 21.14 -11.92 -18.45
C GLY A 187 22.55 -12.21 -18.96
N LEU A 188 23.00 -13.45 -18.78
CA LEU A 188 24.05 -14.05 -19.59
C LEU A 188 23.55 -14.23 -21.04
#